data_AF-A0A2T0I258-F1
#
_entry.id   AF-A0A2T0I258-F1
#
_cell.length_a   1.000
_cell.length_b   1.000
_cell.length_c   1.000
_cell.angle_alpha   90.00
_cell.angle_beta   90.00
_cell.angle_gamma   90.00
#
_symmetry.space_group_name_H-M   'P 1'
#
loop_
_entity.id
_entity.type
_entity.pdbx_description
1 polymer ?
#
loop_
_entity_poly.entity_id
_entity_poly.type
_entity_poly.pdbx_seq_one_letter_code
_entity_poly.pdbx_strand_id
1 'polypeptide(L)'
;MIKTSRTSIFQWIKILSIWRGAIPHYYTPPLYQFERDALVRLILKRTDDGITEYAYDTADNLLTINFTDIRGDQQGLNYIYDALGQLLSETNSAGLLRYDYDELGNLQTLTLPDQRQLNHLYYGSGHLHQINLGGRVISDFER
;
A
#
# COMPACT_ATOMS: atom_id res chain seq x y z
N MET A 1 -18.37 -7.87 -30.62
CA MET A 1 -18.96 -6.97 -29.61
C MET A 1 -19.47 -7.84 -28.47
N ILE A 2 -18.59 -8.13 -27.50
CA ILE A 2 -18.84 -9.10 -26.43
C ILE A 2 -19.25 -8.29 -25.19
N LYS A 3 -20.50 -8.43 -24.76
CA LYS A 3 -21.01 -7.81 -23.54
C LYS A 3 -20.55 -8.64 -22.34
N THR A 4 -19.57 -8.13 -21.61
CA THR A 4 -19.14 -8.69 -20.32
C THR A 4 -20.24 -8.48 -19.28
N SER A 5 -20.69 -9.58 -18.67
CA SER A 5 -21.72 -9.63 -17.63
C SER A 5 -21.21 -9.02 -16.32
N ARG A 6 -21.89 -7.98 -15.83
CA ARG A 6 -21.74 -7.51 -14.45
C ARG A 6 -22.51 -8.46 -13.52
N THR A 7 -21.79 -9.25 -12.73
CA THR A 7 -22.39 -10.03 -11.64
C THR A 7 -22.73 -9.06 -10.50
N SER A 8 -23.95 -8.53 -10.52
CA SER A 8 -24.52 -7.71 -9.45
C SER A 8 -25.04 -8.62 -8.35
N ILE A 9 -24.31 -8.73 -7.24
CA ILE A 9 -24.83 -9.28 -5.99
C ILE A 9 -25.69 -8.19 -5.36
N PHE A 10 -26.97 -8.16 -5.74
CA PHE A 10 -28.03 -7.43 -5.04
C PHE A 10 -29.28 -8.32 -5.00
N GLN A 11 -29.36 -9.18 -3.98
CA GLN A 11 -30.56 -9.89 -3.58
C GLN A 11 -30.52 -10.03 -2.06
N TRP A 12 -31.70 -9.95 -1.42
CA TRP A 12 -32.02 -10.04 0.02
C TRP A 12 -31.87 -8.70 0.78
N ILE A 13 -32.90 -7.98 1.23
CA ILE A 13 -34.22 -8.35 1.79
C ILE A 13 -35.28 -7.27 1.45
N LYS A 14 -36.38 -7.70 0.82
CA LYS A 14 -37.72 -7.11 0.99
C LYS A 14 -38.57 -8.19 1.67
N ILE A 15 -39.53 -7.77 2.51
CA ILE A 15 -40.45 -8.55 3.41
C ILE A 15 -39.98 -8.34 4.87
N LEU A 16 -40.74 -7.77 5.83
CA LEU A 16 -42.18 -7.72 6.08
C LEU A 16 -42.54 -6.46 6.90
N SER A 17 -43.74 -5.92 6.70
CA SER A 17 -44.35 -4.84 7.49
C SER A 17 -45.04 -5.38 8.76
N ILE A 18 -45.18 -4.52 9.78
CA ILE A 18 -46.04 -4.60 10.98
C ILE A 18 -45.39 -5.19 12.27
N TRP A 19 -44.85 -4.30 13.12
CA TRP A 19 -45.12 -4.29 14.58
C TRP A 19 -44.71 -2.93 15.20
N ARG A 20 -45.57 -2.35 16.05
CA ARG A 20 -45.26 -1.17 16.88
C ARG A 20 -44.49 -1.64 18.12
N GLY A 21 -43.18 -1.47 18.16
CA GLY A 21 -42.39 -1.69 19.36
C GLY A 21 -40.92 -1.87 19.02
N ALA A 22 -40.09 -0.92 19.47
CA ALA A 22 -38.63 -0.91 19.45
C ALA A 22 -37.98 -1.32 18.10
N ILE A 23 -37.53 -0.32 17.34
CA ILE A 23 -36.61 -0.53 16.21
C ILE A 23 -35.38 -1.24 16.79
N PRO A 24 -35.11 -2.52 16.49
CA PRO A 24 -33.87 -3.14 16.93
C PRO A 24 -32.72 -2.37 16.28
N HIS A 25 -31.64 -2.13 17.00
CA HIS A 25 -30.39 -1.66 16.40
C HIS A 25 -29.99 -2.70 15.35
N TYR A 26 -30.38 -2.48 14.09
CA TYR A 26 -30.01 -3.36 13.00
C TYR A 26 -28.50 -3.26 12.88
N TYR A 27 -27.82 -4.32 13.31
CA TYR A 27 -26.42 -4.53 12.96
C TYR A 27 -26.33 -4.46 11.44
N THR A 28 -25.77 -3.38 10.93
CA THR A 28 -25.40 -3.27 9.53
C THR A 28 -24.05 -3.97 9.42
N PRO A 29 -23.97 -5.12 8.71
CA PRO A 29 -22.68 -5.76 8.54
C PRO A 29 -21.75 -4.79 7.81
N PRO A 30 -20.49 -4.69 8.24
CA PRO A 30 -19.56 -3.78 7.61
C PRO A 30 -19.43 -4.08 6.11
N LEU A 31 -19.43 -3.05 5.28
CA LEU A 31 -19.26 -3.21 3.85
C LEU A 31 -17.83 -3.66 3.56
N TYR A 32 -17.68 -4.75 2.80
CA TYR A 32 -16.41 -5.17 2.25
C TYR A 32 -16.61 -5.61 0.80
N GLN A 33 -16.14 -4.81 -0.14
CA GLN A 33 -16.13 -5.13 -1.57
C GLN A 33 -14.71 -5.04 -2.12
N PHE A 34 -14.33 -6.01 -2.94
CA PHE A 34 -13.01 -6.08 -3.56
C PHE A 34 -13.17 -6.26 -5.07
N GLU A 35 -12.38 -5.54 -5.85
CA GLU A 35 -12.28 -5.72 -7.30
C GLU A 35 -10.85 -6.10 -7.66
N ARG A 36 -10.72 -6.97 -8.66
CA ARG A 36 -9.42 -7.48 -9.09
C ARG A 36 -9.27 -7.35 -10.60
N ASP A 37 -8.04 -7.22 -11.07
CA ASP A 37 -7.72 -7.28 -12.49
C ASP A 37 -7.68 -8.73 -13.03
N ALA A 38 -7.33 -8.88 -14.31
CA ALA A 38 -7.23 -10.19 -14.98
C ALA A 38 -6.11 -11.09 -14.41
N LEU A 39 -5.12 -10.51 -13.73
CA LEU A 39 -4.06 -11.23 -13.02
C LEU A 39 -4.43 -11.52 -11.56
N VAL A 40 -5.70 -11.26 -11.18
CA VAL A 40 -6.25 -11.50 -9.82
C VAL A 40 -5.63 -10.57 -8.76
N ARG A 41 -5.04 -9.46 -9.18
CA ARG A 41 -4.47 -8.43 -8.30
C ARG A 41 -5.54 -7.48 -7.83
N LEU A 42 -5.49 -7.04 -6.58
CA LEU A 42 -6.50 -6.16 -6.00
C LEU A 42 -6.36 -4.74 -6.57
N ILE A 43 -7.39 -4.23 -7.25
CA ILE A 43 -7.38 -2.87 -7.83
C ILE A 43 -8.27 -1.89 -7.07
N LEU A 44 -9.27 -2.40 -6.33
CA LEU A 44 -10.16 -1.58 -5.52
C LEU A 44 -10.61 -2.35 -4.28
N LYS A 45 -10.60 -1.68 -3.13
CA LYS A 45 -11.19 -2.12 -1.87
C LYS A 45 -12.15 -1.04 -1.39
N ARG A 46 -13.39 -1.41 -1.10
CA ARG A 46 -14.40 -0.53 -0.49
C ARG A 46 -14.75 -1.04 0.90
N THR A 47 -14.67 -0.13 1.87
CA THR A 47 -15.10 -0.34 3.26
C THR A 47 -16.12 0.72 3.68
N ASP A 48 -16.64 0.64 4.90
CA ASP A 48 -17.48 1.70 5.46
C ASP A 48 -16.73 3.02 5.63
N ASP A 49 -15.40 2.96 5.73
CA ASP A 49 -14.53 4.12 5.93
C ASP A 49 -14.18 4.85 4.62
N GLY A 50 -14.31 4.18 3.46
CA GLY A 50 -13.95 4.77 2.18
C GLY A 50 -13.59 3.75 1.08
N ILE A 51 -12.80 4.23 0.12
CA ILE A 51 -12.34 3.48 -1.05
C ILE A 51 -10.81 3.53 -1.09
N THR A 52 -10.17 2.39 -1.24
CA THR A 52 -8.75 2.28 -1.57
C THR A 52 -8.57 1.76 -2.99
N GLU A 53 -7.86 2.49 -3.82
CA GLU A 53 -7.52 2.12 -5.20
C GLU A 53 -6.03 1.78 -5.28
N TYR A 54 -5.71 0.78 -6.09
CA TYR A 54 -4.35 0.28 -6.28
C TYR A 54 -4.01 0.27 -7.77
N ALA A 55 -2.82 0.74 -8.13
CA ALA A 55 -2.30 0.64 -9.48
C ALA A 55 -0.98 -0.15 -9.49
N TYR A 56 -0.77 -0.93 -10.54
CA TYR A 56 0.42 -1.77 -10.71
C TYR A 56 1.01 -1.54 -12.10
N ASP A 57 2.30 -1.78 -12.23
CA ASP A 57 2.94 -1.88 -13.54
C ASP A 57 2.72 -3.26 -14.19
N THR A 58 3.39 -3.47 -15.32
CA THR A 58 3.35 -4.73 -16.08
C THR A 58 4.24 -5.83 -15.50
N ALA A 59 5.20 -5.48 -14.63
CA ALA A 59 6.10 -6.39 -13.93
C ALA A 59 5.56 -6.81 -12.55
N ASP A 60 4.34 -6.40 -12.22
CA ASP A 60 3.66 -6.66 -10.96
C ASP A 60 4.13 -5.85 -9.75
N ASN A 61 4.80 -4.72 -9.99
CA ASN A 61 5.14 -3.78 -8.94
C ASN A 61 3.98 -2.82 -8.66
N LEU A 62 3.72 -2.55 -7.38
CA LEU A 62 2.67 -1.64 -6.92
C LEU A 62 3.10 -0.18 -7.12
N LEU A 63 2.46 0.55 -8.02
CA LEU A 63 2.79 1.95 -8.32
C LEU A 63 2.13 2.93 -7.36
N THR A 64 0.84 2.74 -7.06
CA THR A 64 0.10 3.67 -6.21
C THR A 64 -0.90 2.98 -5.30
N ILE A 65 -1.12 3.61 -4.14
CA ILE A 65 -2.26 3.34 -3.25
C ILE A 65 -2.93 4.68 -2.99
N ASN A 66 -4.21 4.81 -3.36
CA ASN A 66 -4.99 6.02 -3.09
C ASN A 66 -6.18 5.67 -2.22
N PHE A 67 -6.22 6.20 -1.00
CA PHE A 67 -7.39 6.11 -0.14
C PHE A 67 -8.20 7.41 -0.24
N THR A 68 -9.49 7.29 -0.45
CA THR A 68 -10.47 8.38 -0.34
C THR A 68 -11.48 8.00 0.74
N ASP A 69 -11.59 8.80 1.79
CA ASP A 69 -12.55 8.56 2.87
C ASP A 69 -13.98 8.93 2.47
N ILE A 70 -14.95 8.67 3.36
CA ILE A 70 -16.37 9.03 3.14
C ILE A 70 -16.65 10.53 3.03
N ARG A 71 -15.71 11.39 3.45
CA ARG A 71 -15.81 12.86 3.38
C ARG A 71 -15.18 13.40 2.09
N GLY A 72 -14.43 12.56 1.38
CA GLY A 72 -13.70 12.91 0.17
C GLY A 72 -12.25 13.29 0.42
N ASP A 73 -11.73 13.15 1.65
CA ASP A 73 -10.33 13.40 1.96
C ASP A 73 -9.47 12.28 1.37
N GLN A 74 -8.37 12.67 0.70
CA GLN A 74 -7.51 11.74 -0.04
C GLN A 74 -6.14 11.61 0.60
N GLN A 75 -5.63 10.37 0.64
CA GLN A 75 -4.28 10.03 1.05
C GLN A 75 -3.66 9.10 0.02
N GLY A 76 -2.49 9.47 -0.49
CA GLY A 76 -1.80 8.74 -1.55
C GLY A 76 -0.43 8.22 -1.11
N LEU A 77 -0.08 7.05 -1.59
CA LEU A 77 1.28 6.51 -1.60
C LEU A 77 1.67 6.26 -3.05
N ASN A 78 2.88 6.66 -3.42
CA ASN A 78 3.43 6.44 -4.76
C ASN A 78 4.81 5.80 -4.67
N TYR A 79 5.05 4.80 -5.51
CA TYR A 79 6.28 4.03 -5.56
C TYR A 79 6.90 4.11 -6.95
N ILE A 80 8.23 4.13 -7.00
CA ILE A 80 9.00 4.08 -8.25
C ILE A 80 10.02 2.97 -8.10
N TYR A 81 10.17 2.15 -9.15
CA TYR A 81 11.08 1.01 -9.18
C TYR A 81 12.09 1.15 -10.31
N ASP A 82 13.23 0.47 -10.16
CA ASP A 82 14.17 0.25 -11.25
C ASP A 82 13.75 -0.93 -12.15
N ALA A 83 14.55 -1.22 -13.16
CA ALA A 83 14.30 -2.33 -14.09
C ALA A 83 14.45 -3.73 -13.46
N LEU A 84 15.08 -3.83 -12.29
CA LEU A 84 15.24 -5.07 -11.52
C LEU A 84 14.13 -5.26 -10.48
N GLY A 85 13.20 -4.30 -10.36
CA GLY A 85 12.12 -4.31 -9.37
C GLY A 85 12.53 -3.80 -7.99
N GLN A 86 13.69 -3.15 -7.86
CA GLN A 86 14.13 -2.53 -6.61
C GLN A 86 13.42 -1.18 -6.45
N LEU A 87 12.95 -0.89 -5.24
CA LEU A 87 12.21 0.34 -4.95
C LEU A 87 13.17 1.53 -4.92
N LEU A 88 13.09 2.46 -5.86
CA LEU A 88 13.91 3.68 -5.90
C LEU A 88 13.36 4.81 -5.03
N SER A 89 12.03 4.93 -4.92
CA SER A 89 11.44 5.96 -4.08
C SER A 89 10.03 5.63 -3.62
N GLU A 90 9.68 6.10 -2.42
CA GLU A 90 8.32 6.13 -1.89
C GLU A 90 7.94 7.59 -1.56
N THR A 91 6.78 8.03 -2.01
CA THR A 91 6.20 9.34 -1.63
C THR A 91 4.89 9.11 -0.89
N ASN A 92 4.77 9.69 0.30
CA ASN A 92 3.53 9.72 1.07
C ASN A 92 3.31 11.11 1.70
N SER A 93 2.31 11.25 2.58
CA SER A 93 2.00 12.52 3.24
C SER A 93 3.12 13.04 4.17
N ALA A 94 4.02 12.17 4.64
CA ALA A 94 5.19 12.56 5.42
C ALA A 94 6.37 13.02 4.56
N GLY A 95 6.34 12.75 3.26
CA GLY A 95 7.32 13.22 2.29
C GLY A 95 7.90 12.10 1.41
N LEU A 96 9.08 12.38 0.85
CA LEU A 96 9.77 11.51 -0.10
C LEU A 96 10.90 10.74 0.58
N LEU A 97 10.89 9.43 0.40
CA LEU A 97 11.99 8.52 0.70
C LEU A 97 12.68 8.12 -0.61
N ARG A 98 14.01 8.07 -0.62
CA ARG A 98 14.79 7.53 -1.74
C ARG A 98 15.72 6.43 -1.27
N TYR A 99 15.85 5.41 -2.08
CA TYR A 99 16.62 4.21 -1.78
C TYR A 99 17.68 4.03 -2.86
N ASP A 100 18.93 3.91 -2.43
CA ASP A 100 20.07 3.64 -3.30
C ASP A 100 20.66 2.29 -2.93
N TYR A 101 20.91 1.48 -3.97
CA TYR A 101 21.41 0.12 -3.83
C TYR A 101 22.83 0.01 -4.38
N ASP A 102 23.61 -0.90 -3.82
CA ASP A 102 24.90 -1.28 -4.37
C ASP A 102 24.74 -2.21 -5.60
N GLU A 103 25.86 -2.53 -6.27
CA GLU A 103 25.88 -3.39 -7.46
C GLU A 103 25.38 -4.83 -7.20
N LEU A 104 25.33 -5.25 -5.94
CA LEU A 104 24.85 -6.56 -5.52
C LEU A 104 23.36 -6.54 -5.13
N GLY A 105 22.71 -5.37 -5.17
CA GLY A 105 21.31 -5.17 -4.81
C GLY A 105 21.08 -5.01 -3.31
N ASN A 106 22.11 -4.75 -2.50
CA ASN A 106 21.92 -4.43 -1.09
C ASN A 106 21.56 -2.95 -0.96
N LEU A 107 20.57 -2.64 -0.11
CA LEU A 107 20.26 -1.24 0.23
C LEU A 107 21.50 -0.61 0.88
N GLN A 108 22.06 0.42 0.26
CA GLN A 108 23.24 1.13 0.72
C GLN A 108 22.84 2.40 1.48
N THR A 109 21.89 3.17 0.93
CA THR A 109 21.47 4.46 1.49
C THR A 109 19.97 4.62 1.41
N LEU A 110 19.35 5.01 2.52
CA LEU A 110 17.98 5.53 2.57
C LEU A 110 18.02 7.03 2.88
N THR A 111 17.60 7.85 1.92
CA THR A 111 17.45 9.30 2.12
C THR A 111 16.05 9.60 2.65
N LEU A 112 15.99 10.18 3.84
CA LEU A 112 14.77 10.56 4.54
C LEU A 112 14.18 11.88 3.98
N PRO A 113 12.92 12.23 4.29
CA PRO A 113 12.31 13.47 3.81
C PRO A 113 13.06 14.73 4.25
N ASP A 114 13.68 14.68 5.44
CA ASP A 114 14.53 15.73 6.00
C ASP A 114 15.96 15.77 5.41
N GLN A 115 16.19 15.02 4.32
CA GLN A 115 17.48 14.87 3.62
C GLN A 115 18.59 14.17 4.42
N ARG A 116 18.32 13.70 5.63
CA ARG A 116 19.29 12.88 6.35
C ARG A 116 19.36 11.50 5.73
N GLN A 117 20.55 10.91 5.78
CA GLN A 117 20.81 9.60 5.19
C GLN A 117 20.97 8.56 6.29
N LEU A 118 20.22 7.47 6.16
CA LEU A 118 20.42 6.24 6.89
C LEU A 118 21.25 5.31 6.01
N ASN A 119 22.50 5.05 6.38
CA ASN A 119 23.42 4.24 5.60
C ASN A 119 23.54 2.85 6.19
N HIS A 120 23.59 1.86 5.32
CA HIS A 120 23.77 0.46 5.64
C HIS A 120 25.14 0.04 5.14
N LEU A 121 26.00 -0.39 6.05
CA LEU A 121 27.34 -0.85 5.76
C LEU A 121 27.39 -2.36 5.91
N TYR A 122 27.98 -3.02 4.93
CA TYR A 122 28.10 -4.48 4.89
C TYR A 122 29.58 -4.87 4.95
N TYR A 123 29.87 -6.00 5.57
CA TYR A 123 31.15 -6.68 5.39
C TYR A 123 31.27 -7.18 3.94
N GLY A 124 32.49 -7.46 3.47
CA GLY A 124 32.70 -8.05 2.14
C GLY A 124 32.04 -9.42 1.92
N SER A 125 31.50 -10.04 2.97
CA SER A 125 30.69 -11.26 2.92
C SER A 125 29.19 -11.02 2.66
N GLY A 126 28.75 -9.76 2.59
CA GLY A 126 27.34 -9.36 2.46
C GLY A 126 26.57 -9.29 3.78
N HIS A 127 27.19 -9.61 4.92
CA HIS A 127 26.53 -9.46 6.23
C HIS A 127 26.50 -7.99 6.63
N LEU A 128 25.36 -7.52 7.13
CA LEU A 128 25.23 -6.16 7.66
C LEU A 128 26.19 -5.98 8.84
N HIS A 129 27.04 -4.97 8.74
CA HIS A 129 28.01 -4.58 9.75
C HIS A 129 27.48 -3.43 10.61
N GLN A 130 26.89 -2.41 9.98
CA GLN A 130 26.51 -1.20 10.71
C GLN A 130 25.36 -0.46 10.03
N ILE A 131 24.52 0.18 10.85
CA ILE A 131 23.57 1.19 10.42
C ILE A 131 23.95 2.51 11.08
N ASN A 132 24.10 3.56 10.26
CA ASN A 132 24.37 4.92 10.75
C ASN A 132 23.39 5.93 10.15
N LEU A 133 23.14 7.02 10.89
CA LEU A 133 22.26 8.11 10.49
C LEU A 133 23.06 9.41 10.48
N GLY A 134 23.33 9.94 9.29
CA GLY A 134 24.18 11.12 9.12
C GLY A 134 25.57 10.95 9.74
N GLY A 135 26.15 9.75 9.64
CA GLY A 135 27.46 9.40 10.21
C GLY A 135 27.44 9.03 11.70
N ARG A 136 26.30 9.18 12.41
CA ARG A 136 26.14 8.68 13.78
C ARG A 136 25.73 7.22 13.76
N VAL A 137 26.54 6.35 14.37
CA VAL A 137 26.19 4.93 14.53
C VAL A 137 24.90 4.78 15.34
N ILE A 138 23.94 4.07 14.76
CA ILE A 138 22.65 3.73 15.39
C ILE A 138 22.67 2.29 15.87
N SER A 139 23.25 1.39 15.07
CA SER A 139 23.39 -0.02 15.39
C SER A 139 24.64 -0.58 14.76
N ASP A 140 25.31 -1.47 15.48
CA ASP A 140 26.50 -2.18 15.05
C ASP A 140 26.27 -3.67 15.28
N PHE A 141 26.76 -4.49 14.36
CA PHE A 141 26.53 -5.92 14.33
C PHE A 141 27.86 -6.65 14.22
N GLU A 142 28.12 -7.47 15.23
CA GLU A 142 29.27 -8.35 15.27
C GLU A 142 28.83 -9.79 14.96
N ARG A 143 29.76 -10.59 14.46
CA ARG A 143 29.53 -11.96 13.99
C ARG A 143 29.61 -13.00 15.11
#